data_AF-A0A7C2VXE2-F1
#
_entry.id   AF-A0A7C2VXE2-F1
#
_cell.length_a   1.000
_cell.length_b   1.000
_cell.length_c   1.000
_cell.angle_alpha   90.00
_cell.angle_beta   90.00
_cell.angle_gamma   90.00
#
_symmetry.space_group_name_H-M   'P 1'
#
loop_
_entity.id
_entity.type
_entity.pdbx_description
1 polymer ?
#
loop_
_entity_poly.entity_id
_entity_poly.type
_entity_poly.pdbx_seq_one_letter_code
_entity_poly.pdbx_strand_id
1 'polypeptide(L)'
;MRRRHGYLLVETLTILVVVPALFLATAGIYVIFTQDVPRGIRAVQEDTACLDMIAHVRDDVAAARSVELGADGHFPIIHIGDSVVSYELAEGLMRRLARTAAEGEPVVTGSWRLPGLAVRWRLLPGVKAPTLAVSTSIRQKTQGHVQDKFVNSHVFFARTPGQAVAE
;
A
#
# COMPACT_ATOMS: atom_id res chain seq x y z
N MET A 1 -47.04 -52.39 13.17
CA MET A 1 -46.83 -50.95 12.88
C MET A 1 -46.24 -50.10 14.02
N ARG A 2 -46.17 -50.56 15.30
CA ARG A 2 -45.67 -49.75 16.44
C ARG A 2 -44.16 -49.47 16.49
N ARG A 3 -43.29 -50.32 15.93
CA ARG A 3 -41.82 -50.13 15.97
C ARG A 3 -41.30 -48.96 15.11
N ARG A 4 -42.08 -48.50 14.12
CA ARG A 4 -41.70 -47.37 13.25
C ARG A 4 -41.80 -46.00 13.95
N HIS A 5 -42.65 -45.88 14.97
CA HIS A 5 -42.90 -44.61 15.65
C HIS A 5 -41.78 -44.23 16.64
N GLY A 6 -41.17 -45.22 17.32
CA GLY A 6 -40.03 -44.96 18.21
C GLY A 6 -38.77 -44.54 17.44
N TYR A 7 -38.58 -45.10 16.24
CA TYR A 7 -37.47 -44.72 15.36
C TYR A 7 -37.60 -43.28 14.87
N LEU A 8 -38.81 -42.90 14.42
CA LEU A 8 -39.12 -41.52 14.05
C LEU A 8 -38.86 -40.53 15.20
N LEU A 9 -39.26 -40.86 16.43
CA LEU A 9 -39.04 -39.97 17.57
C LEU A 9 -37.55 -39.72 17.85
N VAL A 10 -36.74 -40.79 17.81
CA VAL A 10 -35.28 -40.70 18.03
C VAL A 10 -34.61 -39.92 16.90
N GLU A 11 -35.05 -40.13 15.66
CA GLU A 11 -34.53 -39.42 14.49
C GLU A 11 -34.82 -37.91 14.56
N THR A 12 -36.06 -37.51 14.87
CA THR A 12 -36.42 -36.10 15.03
C THR A 12 -35.67 -35.46 16.19
N LEU A 13 -35.54 -36.16 17.32
CA LEU A 13 -34.79 -35.67 18.49
C LEU A 13 -33.31 -35.47 18.16
N THR A 14 -32.73 -36.40 17.40
CA THR A 14 -31.32 -36.32 16.95
C THR A 14 -31.11 -35.11 16.05
N ILE A 15 -32.00 -34.88 15.07
CA ILE A 15 -31.93 -33.70 14.19
C ILE A 15 -32.03 -32.41 15.00
N LEU A 16 -32.93 -32.36 15.99
CA LEU A 16 -33.15 -31.19 16.84
C LEU A 16 -31.93 -30.81 17.70
N VAL A 17 -31.05 -31.77 18.01
CA VAL A 17 -29.83 -31.53 18.78
C VAL A 17 -28.63 -31.28 17.86
N VAL A 18 -28.46 -32.11 16.82
CA VAL A 18 -27.27 -32.08 15.96
C VAL A 18 -27.24 -30.83 15.09
N VAL A 19 -28.37 -30.42 14.52
CA VAL A 19 -28.44 -29.26 13.63
C VAL A 19 -28.01 -27.96 14.34
N PRO A 20 -28.60 -27.55 15.48
CA PRO A 20 -28.17 -26.33 16.16
C PRO A 20 -26.73 -26.42 16.70
N ALA A 21 -26.26 -27.60 17.11
CA ALA A 21 -24.87 -27.79 17.50
C ALA A 21 -23.91 -27.56 16.32
N LEU A 22 -24.28 -28.01 15.11
CA LEU A 22 -23.52 -27.76 13.89
C LEU A 22 -23.53 -26.27 13.51
N PHE A 23 -24.67 -25.58 13.67
CA PHE A 23 -24.77 -24.13 13.47
C PHE A 23 -23.89 -23.35 14.46
N LEU A 24 -23.89 -23.73 15.73
CA LEU A 24 -23.01 -23.12 16.75
C LEU A 24 -21.53 -23.36 16.45
N ALA A 25 -21.17 -24.57 16.01
CA ALA A 25 -19.80 -24.90 15.64
C ALA A 25 -19.31 -24.11 14.41
N THR A 26 -20.21 -23.87 13.43
CA THR A 26 -19.88 -23.11 12.21
C THR A 26 -20.00 -21.59 12.38
N ALA A 27 -20.72 -21.10 13.40
CA ALA A 27 -20.86 -19.67 13.68
C ALA A 27 -19.51 -18.98 13.93
N GLY A 28 -18.58 -19.65 14.63
CA GLY A 28 -17.23 -19.13 14.86
C GLY A 28 -16.43 -18.95 13.56
N ILE A 29 -16.61 -19.86 12.60
CA ILE A 29 -16.01 -19.77 11.26
C ILE A 29 -16.56 -18.54 10.53
N TYR A 30 -17.86 -18.27 10.67
CA TYR A 30 -18.52 -17.12 10.04
C TYR A 30 -17.96 -15.77 10.54
N VAL A 31 -17.59 -15.68 11.82
CA VAL A 31 -16.95 -14.46 12.37
C VAL A 31 -15.57 -14.22 11.74
N ILE A 32 -14.76 -15.26 11.59
CA ILE A 32 -13.44 -15.17 10.93
C ILE A 32 -13.60 -14.72 9.48
N PHE A 33 -14.55 -15.32 8.74
CA PHE A 33 -14.81 -14.95 7.34
C PHE A 33 -15.36 -13.53 7.17
N THR A 34 -16.19 -13.05 8.09
CA THR A 34 -16.82 -11.73 7.96
C THR A 34 -15.96 -10.58 8.50
N GLN A 35 -15.07 -10.82 9.45
CA GLN A 35 -14.25 -9.75 10.04
C GLN A 35 -12.79 -9.74 9.56
N ASP A 36 -12.17 -10.90 9.34
CA ASP A 36 -10.74 -10.95 9.03
C ASP A 36 -10.46 -10.93 7.52
N VAL A 37 -11.35 -11.48 6.70
CA VAL A 37 -11.20 -11.44 5.23
C VAL A 37 -11.25 -10.00 4.68
N PRO A 38 -12.19 -9.12 5.08
CA PRO A 38 -12.20 -7.74 4.58
C PRO A 38 -10.97 -6.94 5.03
N ARG A 39 -10.42 -7.25 6.21
CA ARG A 39 -9.18 -6.64 6.71
C ARG A 39 -7.96 -7.11 5.91
N GLY A 40 -7.90 -8.40 5.58
CA GLY A 40 -6.85 -8.97 4.73
C GLY A 40 -6.86 -8.36 3.32
N ILE A 41 -8.04 -8.25 2.70
CA ILE A 41 -8.18 -7.64 1.36
C ILE A 41 -7.73 -6.18 1.37
N ARG A 42 -8.11 -5.40 2.40
CA ARG A 42 -7.66 -3.99 2.52
C ARG A 42 -6.15 -3.88 2.65
N ALA A 43 -5.52 -4.73 3.47
CA ALA A 43 -4.07 -4.71 3.64
C ALA A 43 -3.34 -5.05 2.31
N VAL A 44 -3.84 -6.00 1.53
CA VAL A 44 -3.26 -6.35 0.22
C VAL A 44 -3.45 -5.23 -0.81
N GLN A 45 -4.60 -4.56 -0.81
CA GLN A 45 -4.85 -3.40 -1.67
C GLN A 45 -3.93 -2.23 -1.32
N GLU A 46 -3.75 -1.96 -0.02
CA GLU A 46 -2.82 -0.93 0.47
C GLU A 46 -1.37 -1.25 0.07
N ASP A 47 -0.93 -2.50 0.19
CA ASP A 47 0.41 -2.92 -0.23
C ASP A 47 0.60 -2.80 -1.75
N THR A 48 -0.37 -3.23 -2.55
CA THR A 48 -0.33 -3.12 -4.01
C THR A 48 -0.27 -1.67 -4.46
N ALA A 49 -1.08 -0.79 -3.86
CA ALA A 49 -1.06 0.64 -4.16
C ALA A 49 0.26 1.30 -3.70
N CYS A 50 0.87 0.81 -2.63
CA CYS A 50 2.19 1.27 -2.18
C CYS A 50 3.27 0.85 -3.18
N LEU A 51 3.24 -0.40 -3.66
CA LEU A 51 4.19 -0.90 -4.67
C LEU A 51 4.04 -0.16 -6.00
N ASP A 52 2.81 0.12 -6.44
CA ASP A 52 2.55 0.91 -7.65
C ASP A 52 3.08 2.35 -7.52
N MET A 53 2.85 2.99 -6.39
CA MET A 53 3.44 4.30 -6.07
C MET A 53 4.98 4.25 -6.12
N ILE A 54 5.58 3.23 -5.52
CA ILE A 54 7.04 3.05 -5.51
C ILE A 54 7.59 2.80 -6.92
N ALA A 55 6.86 2.09 -7.78
CA ALA A 55 7.23 1.91 -9.18
C ALA A 55 7.28 3.25 -9.92
N HIS A 56 6.29 4.13 -9.72
CA HIS A 56 6.30 5.47 -10.31
C HIS A 56 7.50 6.29 -9.82
N VAL A 57 7.80 6.25 -8.51
CA VAL A 57 8.98 6.94 -7.95
C VAL A 57 10.26 6.42 -8.58
N ARG A 58 10.40 5.10 -8.73
CA ARG A 58 11.57 4.49 -9.37
C ARG A 58 11.73 5.01 -10.80
N ASP A 59 10.65 4.99 -11.58
CA ASP A 59 10.68 5.33 -12.99
C ASP A 59 10.98 6.83 -13.18
N ASP A 60 10.45 7.68 -12.30
CA ASP A 60 10.77 9.11 -12.26
C ASP A 60 12.22 9.39 -11.88
N VAL A 61 12.73 8.72 -10.84
CA VAL A 61 14.15 8.83 -10.46
C VAL A 61 15.04 8.32 -11.59
N ALA A 62 14.69 7.22 -12.25
CA ALA A 62 15.45 6.68 -13.37
C ALA A 62 15.51 7.64 -14.57
N ALA A 63 14.44 8.40 -14.81
CA ALA A 63 14.39 9.45 -15.83
C ALA A 63 15.00 10.79 -15.37
N ALA A 64 15.32 10.93 -14.07
CA ALA A 64 15.76 12.18 -13.49
C ALA A 64 17.16 12.58 -13.95
N ARG A 65 17.31 13.88 -14.19
CA ARG A 65 18.61 14.55 -14.35
C ARG A 65 19.20 14.93 -12.99
N SER A 66 18.35 15.38 -12.06
CA SER A 66 18.72 15.68 -10.69
C SER A 66 17.57 15.32 -9.75
N VAL A 67 17.95 15.01 -8.51
CA VAL A 67 17.00 14.74 -7.42
C VAL A 67 17.44 15.55 -6.22
N GLU A 68 16.52 16.34 -5.70
CA GLU A 68 16.70 17.19 -4.53
C GLU A 68 15.60 16.88 -3.51
N LEU A 69 15.78 17.32 -2.27
CA LEU A 69 14.70 17.33 -1.29
C LEU A 69 14.21 18.77 -1.19
N GLY A 70 12.89 18.94 -1.04
CA GLY A 70 12.30 20.25 -0.74
C GLY A 70 12.89 20.85 0.52
N ALA A 71 12.66 22.15 0.74
CA ALA A 71 13.23 22.90 1.86
C ALA A 71 12.97 22.24 3.23
N ASP A 72 11.83 21.57 3.39
CA ASP A 72 11.44 20.88 4.62
C ASP A 72 12.01 19.45 4.74
N GLY A 73 12.72 18.95 3.72
CA GLY A 73 13.28 17.60 3.67
C GLY A 73 12.23 16.49 3.54
N HIS A 74 10.95 16.83 3.48
CA HIS A 74 9.83 15.88 3.57
C HIS A 74 9.29 15.38 2.23
N PHE A 75 9.68 16.01 1.12
CA PHE A 75 9.25 15.60 -0.21
C PHE A 75 10.42 15.69 -1.20
N PRO A 76 10.55 14.74 -2.12
CA PRO A 76 11.54 14.79 -3.18
C PRO A 76 11.07 15.75 -4.29
N ILE A 77 12.04 16.45 -4.87
CA ILE A 77 11.89 17.26 -6.08
C ILE A 77 12.77 16.59 -7.14
N ILE A 78 12.14 16.07 -8.18
CA ILE A 78 12.78 15.27 -9.23
C ILE A 78 12.72 16.07 -10.53
N HIS A 79 13.88 16.41 -11.09
CA HIS A 79 13.94 17.14 -12.36
C HIS A 79 14.09 16.16 -13.53
N ILE A 80 13.10 16.15 -14.42
CA ILE A 80 13.04 15.28 -15.60
C ILE A 80 12.92 16.17 -16.85
N GLY A 81 14.03 16.37 -17.56
CA GLY A 81 14.08 17.32 -18.68
C GLY A 81 13.68 18.73 -18.24
N ASP A 82 12.64 19.29 -18.88
CA ASP A 82 12.06 20.61 -18.55
C ASP A 82 10.87 20.53 -17.57
N SER A 83 10.63 19.35 -17.01
CA SER A 83 9.58 19.10 -16.03
C SER A 83 10.16 18.82 -14.64
N VAL A 84 9.39 19.19 -13.62
CA VAL A 84 9.69 18.95 -12.22
C VAL A 84 8.56 18.11 -11.64
N VAL A 85 8.90 17.00 -11.03
CA VAL A 85 7.96 16.11 -10.35
C VAL A 85 8.19 16.19 -8.84
N SER A 86 7.12 16.36 -8.07
CA SER A 86 7.15 16.27 -6.61
C SER A 86 6.12 15.27 -6.10
N TYR A 87 6.41 14.71 -4.93
CA TYR A 87 5.52 13.78 -4.23
C TYR A 87 5.06 14.37 -2.91
N GLU A 88 3.76 14.58 -2.77
CA GLU A 88 3.16 15.16 -1.58
C GLU A 88 2.24 14.17 -0.89
N LEU A 89 2.47 13.97 0.42
CA LEU A 89 1.65 13.12 1.26
C LEU A 89 0.80 13.99 2.19
N ALA A 90 -0.51 14.01 1.96
CA ALA A 90 -1.46 14.74 2.81
C ALA A 90 -2.62 13.81 3.21
N GLU A 91 -2.89 13.69 4.50
CA GLU A 91 -4.03 12.92 5.04
C GLU A 91 -4.12 11.45 4.54
N GLY A 92 -2.98 10.81 4.32
CA GLY A 92 -2.94 9.43 3.77
C GLY A 92 -3.25 9.34 2.27
N LEU A 93 -3.19 10.46 1.56
CA LEU A 93 -3.22 10.53 0.12
C LEU A 93 -1.84 10.97 -0.38
N MET A 94 -1.16 10.08 -1.10
CA MET A 94 0.06 10.45 -1.82
C MET A 94 -0.33 10.97 -3.20
N ARG A 95 0.16 12.15 -3.57
CA ARG A 95 -0.04 12.74 -4.90
C ARG A 95 1.31 12.94 -5.59
N ARG A 96 1.35 12.61 -6.87
CA ARG A 96 2.42 12.97 -7.79
C ARG A 96 2.02 14.22 -8.54
N LEU A 97 2.74 15.30 -8.32
CA LEU A 97 2.56 16.59 -8.96
C LEU A 97 3.64 16.78 -10.01
N ALA A 98 3.24 17.07 -11.25
CA ALA A 98 4.18 17.42 -12.32
C ALA A 98 3.98 18.88 -12.72
N ARG A 99 5.07 19.61 -12.88
CA ARG A 99 5.08 20.99 -13.36
C ARG A 99 6.03 21.09 -14.54
N THR A 100 5.57 21.63 -15.65
CA THR A 100 6.42 21.92 -16.81
C THR A 100 6.81 23.39 -16.79
N ALA A 101 7.99 23.77 -17.29
CA ALA A 101 8.40 25.17 -17.36
C ALA A 101 7.39 26.10 -18.09
N ALA A 102 6.55 25.53 -18.97
CA ALA A 102 5.48 26.25 -19.69
C ALA A 102 4.16 26.39 -18.91
N GLU A 103 3.92 25.55 -17.90
CA GLU A 103 2.69 25.51 -17.12
C GLU A 103 2.99 25.89 -15.66
N GLY A 104 2.50 27.06 -15.23
CA GLY A 104 2.81 27.60 -13.90
C GLY A 104 2.21 26.79 -12.74
N GLU A 105 1.05 26.16 -12.96
CA GLU A 105 0.34 25.38 -11.94
C GLU A 105 0.73 23.89 -12.01
N PRO A 106 0.97 23.24 -10.85
CA PRO A 106 1.27 21.81 -10.81
C PRO A 106 0.04 20.97 -11.18
N VAL A 107 0.22 20.02 -12.08
CA VAL A 107 -0.82 19.08 -12.51
C VAL A 107 -0.68 17.78 -11.72
N VAL A 108 -1.78 17.31 -11.14
CA VAL A 108 -1.84 15.99 -10.49
C VAL A 108 -1.82 14.91 -11.57
N THR A 109 -0.75 14.12 -11.59
CA THR A 109 -0.55 13.06 -12.60
C THR A 109 -0.69 11.66 -12.02
N GLY A 110 -0.62 11.52 -10.70
CA GLY A 110 -0.84 10.26 -9.99
C GLY A 110 -1.37 10.50 -8.57
N SER A 111 -2.18 9.59 -8.07
CA SER A 111 -2.79 9.70 -6.75
C SER A 111 -3.05 8.33 -6.14
N TRP A 112 -2.50 8.08 -4.95
CA TRP A 112 -2.65 6.81 -4.23
C TRP A 112 -3.22 7.05 -2.84
N ARG A 113 -4.31 6.35 -2.52
CA ARG A 113 -4.93 6.40 -1.19
C ARG A 113 -4.31 5.32 -0.32
N LEU A 114 -3.44 5.72 0.59
CA LEU A 114 -2.66 4.86 1.48
C LEU A 114 -2.82 5.36 2.93
N PRO A 115 -3.92 4.99 3.60
CA PRO A 115 -4.18 5.43 4.97
C PRO A 115 -3.07 4.97 5.91
N GLY A 116 -2.48 5.89 6.67
CA GLY A 116 -1.41 5.57 7.61
C GLY A 116 -0.04 5.33 6.97
N LEU A 117 0.11 5.58 5.67
CA LEU A 117 1.44 5.59 5.03
C LEU A 117 2.35 6.61 5.72
N ALA A 118 3.55 6.16 6.05
CA ALA A 118 4.66 7.01 6.41
C ALA A 118 5.76 6.79 5.37
N VAL A 119 6.20 7.87 4.72
CA VAL A 119 7.31 7.83 3.78
C VAL A 119 8.44 8.70 4.32
N ARG A 120 9.66 8.18 4.24
CA ARG A 120 10.89 8.91 4.55
C ARG A 120 11.78 8.91 3.33
N TRP A 121 12.13 10.11 2.90
CA TRP A 121 13.01 10.36 1.78
C TRP A 121 14.40 10.70 2.31
N ARG A 122 15.44 10.17 1.67
CA ARG A 122 16.82 10.49 2.03
C ARG A 122 17.68 10.50 0.78
N LEU A 123 18.38 11.60 0.54
CA LEU A 123 19.45 11.64 -0.46
C LEU A 123 20.70 10.97 0.10
N LEU A 124 21.31 10.09 -0.70
CA LEU A 124 22.55 9.43 -0.31
C LEU A 124 23.75 10.20 -0.91
N PRO A 125 24.63 10.78 -0.07
CA PRO A 125 25.82 11.48 -0.55
C PRO A 125 26.89 10.50 -1.04
N GLY A 126 27.70 10.91 -2.02
CA GLY A 126 28.92 10.19 -2.43
C GLY A 126 28.80 9.27 -3.64
N VAL A 127 27.63 9.20 -4.29
CA VAL A 127 27.46 8.47 -5.55
C VAL A 127 27.62 9.46 -6.72
N LYS A 128 28.29 9.05 -7.81
CA LYS A 128 28.46 9.88 -9.02
C LYS A 128 27.14 10.31 -9.67
N ALA A 129 26.03 9.65 -9.32
CA ALA A 129 24.69 9.95 -9.77
C ALA A 129 23.78 10.28 -8.56
N PRO A 130 22.79 11.19 -8.73
CA PRO A 130 21.80 11.48 -7.70
C PRO A 130 21.13 10.18 -7.23
N THR A 131 21.14 9.91 -5.92
CA THR A 131 20.61 8.66 -5.36
C THR A 131 19.58 8.98 -4.29
N LEU A 132 18.36 8.46 -4.45
CA LEU A 132 17.24 8.64 -3.55
C LEU A 132 16.92 7.33 -2.83
N ALA A 133 17.08 7.33 -1.51
CA ALA A 133 16.56 6.26 -0.66
C ALA A 133 15.15 6.62 -0.19
N VAL A 134 14.24 5.67 -0.33
CA VAL A 134 12.82 5.77 0.01
C VAL A 134 12.52 4.67 1.01
N SER A 135 12.08 5.04 2.21
CA SER A 135 11.60 4.07 3.20
C SER A 135 10.12 4.29 3.45
N THR A 136 9.32 3.25 3.30
CA THR A 136 7.88 3.28 3.52
C THR A 136 7.50 2.37 4.69
N SER A 137 6.50 2.79 5.46
CA SER A 137 5.79 1.93 6.41
C SER A 137 4.30 2.27 6.39
N ILE A 138 3.45 1.30 6.73
CA ILE A 138 2.01 1.53 6.90
C ILE A 138 1.69 1.38 8.39
N ARG A 139 1.29 2.49 9.02
CA ARG A 139 0.86 2.51 10.41
C ARG A 139 -0.56 1.98 10.53
N GLN A 140 -0.71 0.83 11.16
CA GLN A 140 -2.01 0.25 11.45
C GLN A 140 -2.26 0.22 12.96
N LYS A 141 -3.45 0.65 13.37
CA LYS A 141 -3.91 0.52 14.76
C LYS A 141 -4.57 -0.84 14.95
N THR A 142 -3.88 -1.76 15.62
CA THR A 142 -4.39 -3.10 15.93
C THR A 142 -4.56 -3.22 17.44
N GLN A 143 -5.77 -3.54 17.91
CA GLN A 143 -6.08 -3.75 19.34
C GLN A 143 -5.58 -2.60 20.26
N GLY A 144 -5.70 -1.35 19.81
CA GLY A 144 -5.27 -0.17 20.58
C GLY A 144 -3.81 0.22 20.41
N HIS A 145 -2.96 -0.63 19.84
CA HIS A 145 -1.55 -0.35 19.58
C HIS A 145 -1.33 0.10 18.14
N VAL A 146 -0.54 1.16 17.94
CA VAL A 146 -0.05 1.55 16.61
C VAL A 146 1.17 0.69 16.30
N GLN A 147 1.11 -0.06 15.20
CA GLN A 147 2.22 -0.86 14.70
C GLN A 147 2.56 -0.43 13.28
N ASP A 148 3.85 -0.32 12.98
CA ASP A 148 4.35 -0.20 11.62
C ASP A 148 4.36 -1.59 10.98
N LYS A 149 3.61 -1.75 9.89
CA LYS A 149 3.63 -2.95 9.04
C LYS A 149 4.16 -2.59 7.65
N PHE A 150 4.56 -3.62 6.90
CA PHE A 150 5.05 -3.49 5.53
C PHE A 150 6.20 -2.48 5.40
N VAL A 151 7.17 -2.57 6.31
CA VAL A 151 8.35 -1.71 6.31
C VAL A 151 9.23 -2.10 5.13
N ASN A 152 9.24 -1.25 4.10
CA ASN A 152 10.02 -1.45 2.89
C ASN A 152 11.03 -0.31 2.75
N SER A 153 12.23 -0.64 2.27
CA SER A 153 13.26 0.36 1.98
C SER A 153 13.82 0.10 0.60
N HIS A 154 13.74 1.10 -0.27
CA HIS A 154 14.17 1.06 -1.65
C HIS A 154 15.20 2.15 -1.88
N VAL A 155 16.21 1.87 -2.72
CA VAL A 155 17.20 2.85 -3.14
C VAL A 155 17.15 2.94 -4.65
N PHE A 156 16.94 4.15 -5.15
CA PHE A 156 16.83 4.46 -6.57
C PHE A 156 17.98 5.35 -7.00
N PHE A 157 18.51 5.06 -8.19
CA PHE A 157 19.63 5.76 -8.78
C PHE A 157 19.14 6.52 -10.00
N ALA A 158 19.41 7.82 -10.04
CA ALA A 158 19.16 8.62 -11.22
C ALA A 158 20.14 8.26 -12.34
N ARG A 159 19.73 8.44 -13.59
CA ARG A 159 20.60 8.17 -14.73
C ARG A 159 21.80 9.12 -14.67
N THR A 160 22.99 8.57 -14.89
CA THR A 160 24.20 9.39 -14.97
C THR A 160 24.17 10.18 -16.28
N PRO A 161 24.37 11.52 -16.28
CA PRO A 161 24.43 12.28 -17.51
C PRO A 161 25.59 11.77 -18.39
N GLY A 162 25.26 11.12 -19.51
CA GLY A 162 26.23 10.52 -20.45
C GLY A 162 25.97 9.07 -20.83
N GLN A 163 25.05 8.36 -20.15
CA GLN A 163 24.67 7.00 -20.55
C GLN A 163 23.56 7.05 -21.60
N ALA A 164 23.96 7.02 -22.88
CA ALA A 164 23.05 6.94 -24.01
C ALA A 164 22.22 5.64 -23.95
N VAL A 165 20.93 5.76 -24.25
CA VAL A 165 20.07 4.61 -24.53
C VAL A 165 20.50 4.08 -25.88
N ALA A 166 21.04 2.86 -25.91
CA ALA A 166 21.06 2.11 -27.16
C ALA A 166 19.60 1.69 -27.41
N GLU A 167 18.94 2.37 -28.34
CA GLU A 167 17.74 1.85 -29.02
C GLU A 167 18.11 0.63 -29.88
#